data_AF-A0A257CRZ6-F1
#
_entry.id   AF-A0A257CRZ6-F1
#
_cell.length_a   1.000
_cell.length_b   1.000
_cell.length_c   1.000
_cell.angle_alpha   90.00
_cell.angle_beta   90.00
_cell.angle_gamma   90.00
#
_symmetry.space_group_name_H-M   'P 1'
#
loop_
_entity.id
_entity.type
_entity.pdbx_description
1 polymer ?
#
loop_
_entity_poly.entity_id
_entity_poly.type
_entity_poly.pdbx_seq_one_letter_code
_entity_poly.pdbx_strand_id
1 'polypeptide(L)'
;MSKVIVFATPVFLLMIALEFWWGLARARKGTGDNTYTLSDTINSVSLGMLSQLSGALSKLLTIGIYTLVFSSVAIYPDLAFWKTWYGALLALVFYDLCYYWLHRAGHEVSLFWAAHVVHHQSQQYNLSTALRQTSSGPLLSWIFYLPMAIAGVPPEIFAIVALVDLLYQFWVHTEHVGKLGWFDRVFCSPSNHRVHHAVNTQYLDKNYGGILVLWDRLFGSFAVEEEKCVYGTRGQLNSWDPLWANLEVYAALAKESWRARSWADKVLVWFKPPGWQSAAMTLDHPKPEFRLEAVTRFNPPLSSAQQWFAALQFGATLGAIALLLWHVDAMPMADAAIWCAALTVSVWATGRFLQGALHGLEVLAIQAAALATVSATGLLGFHALLKPLPMVIAIIFVAAPALSTASKAYFSVFLTAALVFSLGGDIALLWPESLFIVGLGLFLVAHGFYIVLFRQGQAWFPSRKALVAVLAVGAGMYAFIWPGLGDPVLKIAVAVYVSVISLMAAQAIGRATVLKDTASRWVALAACIFMLSDACIAINKFVTPLPLAGLWILATYYTAQLLIARHARPAHPPA
;
A
#
# COMPACT_ATOMS: atom_id res chain seq x y z
N MET A 1 4.48 16.99 -14.99
CA MET A 1 4.25 17.58 -13.64
C MET A 1 4.97 16.81 -12.54
N SER A 2 5.21 15.51 -12.69
CA SER A 2 5.82 14.67 -11.64
C SER A 2 7.23 15.13 -11.21
N LYS A 3 7.97 15.80 -12.10
CA LYS A 3 9.30 16.37 -11.80
C LYS A 3 9.30 17.48 -10.74
N VAL A 4 8.22 18.24 -10.61
CA VAL A 4 8.15 19.35 -9.63
C VAL A 4 8.34 18.82 -8.22
N ILE A 5 7.68 17.71 -7.89
CA ILE A 5 7.80 17.04 -6.59
C ILE A 5 9.22 16.51 -6.36
N VAL A 6 9.89 16.01 -7.40
CA VAL A 6 11.28 15.56 -7.30
C VAL A 6 12.20 16.73 -6.92
N PHE A 7 11.97 17.93 -7.47
CA PHE A 7 12.73 19.12 -7.07
C PHE A 7 12.39 19.62 -5.66
N ALA A 8 11.13 19.48 -5.21
CA ALA A 8 10.71 19.88 -3.88
C ALA A 8 11.20 18.91 -2.78
N THR A 9 11.41 17.64 -3.12
CA THR A 9 11.74 16.58 -2.15
C THR A 9 12.99 16.88 -1.33
N PRO A 10 14.15 17.28 -1.91
CA PRO A 10 15.33 17.65 -1.13
C PRO A 10 15.08 18.80 -0.14
N VAL A 11 14.25 19.78 -0.51
CA VAL A 11 13.90 20.90 0.36
C VAL A 11 13.06 20.42 1.55
N PHE A 12 12.04 19.60 1.30
CA PHE A 12 11.23 19.03 2.39
C PHE A 12 12.06 18.16 3.34
N LEU A 13 12.93 17.30 2.80
CA LEU A 13 13.81 16.45 3.60
C LEU A 13 14.82 17.26 4.43
N LEU A 14 15.37 18.33 3.86
CA LEU A 14 16.25 19.25 4.58
C LEU A 14 15.50 19.94 5.72
N MET A 15 14.30 20.45 5.47
CA MET A 15 13.48 21.12 6.49
C MET A 15 13.09 20.16 7.63
N ILE A 16 12.72 18.92 7.30
CA ILE A 16 12.47 17.86 8.28
C ILE A 16 13.73 17.57 9.11
N ALA A 17 14.90 17.46 8.47
CA ALA A 17 16.17 17.22 9.18
C ALA A 17 16.53 18.38 10.12
N LEU A 18 16.32 19.63 9.68
CA LEU A 18 16.54 20.82 10.50
C LEU A 18 15.58 20.86 11.70
N GLU A 19 14.30 20.56 11.50
CA GLU A 19 13.32 20.49 12.58
C GLU A 19 13.67 19.37 13.58
N PHE A 20 14.06 18.20 13.08
CA PHE A 20 14.52 17.09 13.91
C PHE A 20 15.73 17.47 14.76
N TRP A 21 16.75 18.11 14.18
CA TRP A 21 17.92 18.57 14.94
C TRP A 21 17.56 19.65 15.96
N TRP A 22 16.64 20.55 15.62
CA TRP A 22 16.12 21.54 16.56
C TRP A 22 15.40 20.88 17.75
N GLY A 23 14.51 19.93 17.49
CA GLY A 23 13.83 19.13 18.52
C GLY A 23 14.82 18.39 19.42
N LEU A 24 15.83 17.75 18.84
CA LEU A 24 16.91 17.10 19.60
C LEU A 24 17.70 18.09 20.48
N ALA A 25 18.02 19.28 19.96
CA ALA A 25 18.74 20.30 20.71
C ALA A 25 17.91 20.82 21.91
N ARG A 26 16.59 20.97 21.75
CA ARG A 26 15.68 21.33 22.84
C ARG A 26 15.55 20.24 23.89
N ALA A 27 15.42 18.99 23.46
CA ALA A 27 15.36 17.83 24.36
C ALA A 27 16.62 17.72 25.23
N ARG A 28 17.81 17.89 24.62
CA ARG A 28 19.09 17.90 25.36
C ARG A 28 19.20 19.04 26.37
N LYS A 29 18.60 20.19 26.08
CA LYS A 29 18.57 21.36 26.99
C LYS A 29 17.44 21.30 28.02
N GLY A 30 16.55 20.31 27.96
CA GLY A 30 15.35 20.23 28.81
C GLY A 30 14.31 21.34 28.57
N THR A 31 14.34 22.00 27.40
CA THR A 31 13.46 23.13 27.05
C THR A 31 12.27 22.74 26.16
N GLY A 32 12.11 21.44 25.89
CA GLY A 32 11.01 20.88 25.10
C GLY A 32 11.33 19.47 24.60
N ASP A 33 10.38 18.85 23.90
CA ASP A 33 10.50 17.48 23.41
C ASP A 33 10.90 17.42 21.94
N ASN A 34 11.49 16.29 21.53
CA ASN A 34 11.64 15.94 20.11
C ASN A 34 10.34 15.25 19.64
N THR A 35 9.71 15.80 18.61
CA THR A 35 8.39 15.36 18.11
C THR A 35 8.48 14.24 17.07
N TYR A 36 9.68 13.71 16.82
CA TYR A 36 9.92 12.70 15.80
C TYR A 36 10.11 11.31 16.41
N THR A 37 9.50 10.31 15.79
CA THR A 37 9.90 8.91 15.92
C THR A 37 10.22 8.33 14.55
N LEU A 38 11.17 7.41 14.46
CA LEU A 38 11.62 6.86 13.18
C LEU A 38 10.47 6.21 12.40
N SER A 39 9.69 5.35 13.07
CA SER A 39 8.61 4.59 12.44
C SER A 39 7.50 5.49 11.90
N ASP A 40 7.08 6.50 12.68
CA ASP A 40 6.06 7.46 12.25
C ASP A 40 6.57 8.32 11.09
N THR A 41 7.81 8.81 11.16
CA THR A 41 8.44 9.60 10.08
C THR A 41 8.52 8.81 8.78
N ILE A 42 9.05 7.57 8.84
CA ILE A 42 9.12 6.70 7.65
C ILE A 42 7.72 6.43 7.10
N ASN A 43 6.74 6.15 7.97
CA ASN A 43 5.38 5.86 7.54
C ASN A 43 4.69 7.09 6.91
N SER A 44 4.86 8.27 7.49
CA SER A 44 4.32 9.53 6.97
C SER A 44 4.86 9.85 5.58
N VAL A 45 6.18 9.77 5.37
CA VAL A 45 6.77 9.97 4.04
C VAL A 45 6.40 8.83 3.08
N SER A 46 6.29 7.58 3.57
CA SER A 46 5.85 6.43 2.77
C SER A 46 4.43 6.60 2.22
N LEU A 47 3.51 7.20 2.99
CA LEU A 47 2.16 7.49 2.52
C LEU A 47 2.17 8.58 1.45
N GLY A 48 3.00 9.61 1.60
CA GLY A 48 3.30 10.57 0.55
C GLY A 48 3.84 9.92 -0.72
N MET A 49 4.80 9.01 -0.59
CA MET A 49 5.34 8.23 -1.72
C MET A 49 4.23 7.44 -2.44
N LEU A 50 3.36 6.74 -1.72
CA LEU A 50 2.21 6.03 -2.31
C LEU A 50 1.24 6.99 -3.01
N SER A 51 0.97 8.15 -2.39
CA SER A 51 0.13 9.19 -2.99
C SER A 51 0.69 9.65 -4.34
N GLN A 52 2.02 9.83 -4.45
CA GLN A 52 2.64 10.20 -5.72
C GLN A 52 2.60 9.10 -6.78
N LEU A 53 2.75 7.82 -6.38
CA LEU A 53 2.55 6.69 -7.30
C LEU A 53 1.10 6.65 -7.81
N SER A 54 0.11 6.82 -6.93
CA SER A 54 -1.31 6.92 -7.31
C SER A 54 -1.56 8.12 -8.23
N GLY A 55 -1.00 9.28 -7.89
CA GLY A 55 -1.08 10.50 -8.69
C GLY A 55 -0.49 10.35 -10.08
N ALA A 56 0.59 9.57 -10.24
CA ALA A 56 1.19 9.28 -11.53
C ALA A 56 0.24 8.51 -12.47
N LEU A 57 -0.58 7.61 -11.92
CA LEU A 57 -1.54 6.78 -12.66
C LEU A 57 -2.91 7.45 -12.84
N SER A 58 -3.24 8.45 -12.02
CA SER A 58 -4.57 9.08 -11.98
C SER A 58 -4.64 10.49 -12.58
N LYS A 59 -3.60 10.96 -13.28
CA LYS A 59 -3.55 12.31 -13.89
C LYS A 59 -4.76 12.63 -14.78
N LEU A 60 -5.31 11.62 -15.46
CA LEU A 60 -6.50 11.78 -16.30
C LEU A 60 -7.72 12.21 -15.48
N LEU A 61 -7.89 11.71 -14.25
CA LEU A 61 -9.04 12.01 -13.39
C LEU A 61 -9.01 13.45 -12.88
N THR A 62 -7.84 13.99 -12.56
CA THR A 62 -7.73 15.34 -12.02
C THR A 62 -7.58 16.38 -13.14
N ILE A 63 -6.43 16.38 -13.82
CA ILE A 63 -6.10 17.40 -14.83
C ILE A 63 -6.86 17.14 -16.13
N GLY A 64 -7.05 15.88 -16.51
CA GLY A 64 -7.76 15.52 -17.74
C GLY A 64 -9.22 15.96 -17.71
N ILE A 65 -9.96 15.59 -16.66
CA ILE A 65 -11.36 16.02 -16.49
C ILE A 65 -11.46 17.54 -16.38
N TYR A 66 -10.59 18.18 -15.59
CA TYR A 66 -10.55 19.64 -15.48
C TYR A 66 -10.37 20.31 -16.85
N THR A 67 -9.41 19.83 -17.64
CA THR A 67 -9.11 20.36 -18.98
C THR A 67 -10.27 20.16 -19.94
N LEU A 68 -10.93 18.99 -19.89
CA LEU A 68 -12.11 18.70 -20.70
C LEU A 68 -13.28 19.64 -20.37
N VAL A 69 -13.55 19.87 -19.08
CA VAL A 69 -14.61 20.80 -18.66
C VAL A 69 -14.26 22.23 -19.08
N PHE A 70 -13.02 22.67 -18.83
CA PHE A 70 -12.53 23.98 -19.26
C PHE A 70 -12.68 24.18 -20.77
N SER A 71 -12.23 23.25 -21.59
CA SER A 71 -12.31 23.39 -23.06
C SER A 71 -13.73 23.34 -23.62
N SER A 72 -14.68 22.78 -22.87
CA SER A 72 -16.06 22.59 -23.32
C SER A 72 -17.00 23.71 -22.89
N VAL A 73 -16.86 24.22 -21.65
CA VAL A 73 -17.86 25.10 -21.03
C VAL A 73 -17.29 26.31 -20.28
N ALA A 74 -15.99 26.61 -20.40
CA ALA A 74 -15.41 27.78 -19.72
C ALA A 74 -16.08 29.09 -20.15
N ILE A 75 -16.49 29.89 -19.16
CA ILE A 75 -17.19 31.17 -19.36
C ILE A 75 -16.20 32.29 -19.69
N TYR A 76 -15.03 32.32 -19.05
CA TYR A 76 -13.99 33.34 -19.26
C TYR A 76 -12.58 32.74 -19.46
N PRO A 77 -12.32 32.05 -20.58
CA PRO A 77 -11.04 31.38 -20.86
C PRO A 77 -9.92 32.32 -21.35
N ASP A 78 -9.80 33.52 -20.77
CA ASP A 78 -8.81 34.52 -21.16
C ASP A 78 -7.48 34.31 -20.43
N LEU A 79 -6.55 33.61 -21.08
CA LEU A 79 -5.24 33.32 -20.51
C LEU A 79 -4.42 34.58 -20.18
N ALA A 80 -4.58 35.67 -20.92
CA ALA A 80 -3.81 36.89 -20.70
C ALA A 80 -4.22 37.54 -19.36
N PHE A 81 -5.52 37.60 -19.08
CA PHE A 81 -6.04 38.05 -17.78
C PHE A 81 -5.51 37.19 -16.63
N TRP A 82 -5.62 35.86 -16.72
CA TRP A 82 -5.23 34.98 -15.62
C TRP A 82 -3.72 34.94 -15.36
N LYS A 83 -2.89 35.35 -16.32
CA LYS A 83 -1.43 35.54 -16.16
C LYS A 83 -1.04 36.84 -15.46
N THR A 84 -1.95 37.80 -15.32
CA THR A 84 -1.69 39.00 -14.52
C THR A 84 -1.57 38.64 -13.03
N TRP A 85 -0.89 39.48 -12.25
CA TRP A 85 -0.72 39.22 -10.82
C TRP A 85 -2.06 39.18 -10.07
N TYR A 86 -3.04 40.00 -10.46
CA TYR A 86 -4.36 40.05 -9.84
C TYR A 86 -5.26 38.90 -10.32
N GLY A 87 -5.13 38.48 -11.57
CA GLY A 87 -5.79 37.27 -12.08
C GLY A 87 -5.29 36.01 -11.38
N ALA A 88 -3.97 35.85 -11.24
CA ALA A 88 -3.37 34.75 -10.49
C ALA A 88 -3.75 34.76 -9.00
N LEU A 89 -3.79 35.94 -8.37
CA LEU A 89 -4.25 36.09 -6.99
C LEU A 89 -5.73 35.71 -6.84
N LEU A 90 -6.59 36.14 -7.77
CA LEU A 90 -8.00 35.73 -7.79
C LEU A 90 -8.14 34.22 -7.93
N ALA A 91 -7.35 33.60 -8.81
CA ALA A 91 -7.33 32.15 -8.96
C ALA A 91 -6.85 31.43 -7.69
N LEU A 92 -5.87 32.00 -6.96
CA LEU A 92 -5.39 31.44 -5.69
C LEU A 92 -6.46 31.52 -4.59
N VAL A 93 -7.13 32.66 -4.44
CA VAL A 93 -8.23 32.82 -3.48
C VAL A 93 -9.40 31.90 -3.82
N PHE A 94 -9.71 31.73 -5.12
CA PHE A 94 -10.75 30.80 -5.56
C PHE A 94 -10.34 29.34 -5.31
N TYR A 95 -9.07 28.99 -5.53
CA TYR A 95 -8.54 27.67 -5.21
C TYR A 95 -8.67 27.38 -3.70
N ASP A 96 -8.26 28.31 -2.84
CA ASP A 96 -8.34 28.17 -1.37
C ASP A 96 -9.80 28.03 -0.88
N LEU A 97 -10.76 28.69 -1.54
CA LEU A 97 -12.19 28.47 -1.30
C LEU A 97 -12.65 27.06 -1.71
N CYS A 98 -12.24 26.58 -2.89
CA CYS A 98 -12.53 25.21 -3.32
C CYS A 98 -11.91 24.18 -2.38
N TYR A 99 -10.66 24.43 -1.95
CA TYR A 99 -9.97 23.61 -0.96
C TYR A 99 -10.72 23.56 0.36
N TYR A 100 -11.20 24.69 0.89
CA TYR A 100 -11.99 24.73 2.12
C TYR A 100 -13.19 23.77 2.06
N TRP A 101 -13.94 23.76 0.96
CA TRP A 101 -15.10 22.87 0.82
C TRP A 101 -14.72 21.40 0.65
N LEU A 102 -13.66 21.11 -0.11
CA LEU A 102 -13.11 19.76 -0.20
C LEU A 102 -12.66 19.27 1.18
N HIS A 103 -11.96 20.10 1.92
CA HIS A 103 -11.39 19.78 3.21
C HIS A 103 -12.48 19.58 4.26
N ARG A 104 -13.46 20.48 4.32
CA ARG A 104 -14.65 20.35 5.16
C ARG A 104 -15.43 19.07 4.85
N ALA A 105 -15.67 18.76 3.57
CA ALA A 105 -16.30 17.50 3.18
C ALA A 105 -15.47 16.30 3.65
N GLY A 106 -14.13 16.41 3.59
CA GLY A 106 -13.18 15.48 4.16
C GLY A 106 -13.39 15.16 5.64
N HIS A 107 -14.00 16.05 6.42
CA HIS A 107 -14.28 15.81 7.85
C HIS A 107 -15.76 15.54 8.13
N GLU A 108 -16.68 16.11 7.37
CA GLU A 108 -18.13 16.00 7.63
C GLU A 108 -18.83 14.88 6.85
N VAL A 109 -18.15 14.20 5.92
CA VAL A 109 -18.71 13.12 5.10
C VAL A 109 -17.80 11.90 5.10
N SER A 110 -18.32 10.75 5.54
CA SER A 110 -17.52 9.53 5.74
C SER A 110 -16.74 9.05 4.50
N LEU A 111 -17.30 9.17 3.29
CA LEU A 111 -16.61 8.83 2.05
C LEU A 111 -15.39 9.71 1.79
N PHE A 112 -15.51 11.02 2.00
CA PHE A 112 -14.40 11.95 1.83
C PHE A 112 -13.41 11.87 3.00
N TRP A 113 -13.89 11.55 4.21
CA TRP A 113 -13.03 11.19 5.35
C TRP A 113 -12.19 9.97 5.06
N ALA A 114 -12.74 8.91 4.46
CA ALA A 114 -11.95 7.76 4.04
C ALA A 114 -10.83 8.16 3.05
N ALA A 115 -11.06 9.20 2.26
CA ALA A 115 -10.07 9.77 1.36
C ALA A 115 -9.13 10.79 2.01
N HIS A 116 -9.34 11.22 3.26
CA HIS A 116 -8.57 12.29 3.91
C HIS A 116 -7.89 11.85 5.22
N VAL A 117 -8.49 10.92 5.96
CA VAL A 117 -8.07 10.39 7.27
C VAL A 117 -6.59 10.02 7.37
N VAL A 118 -6.00 9.56 6.26
CA VAL A 118 -4.57 9.24 6.17
C VAL A 118 -3.73 10.39 6.72
N HIS A 119 -4.08 11.62 6.38
CA HIS A 119 -3.40 12.83 6.83
C HIS A 119 -3.43 13.00 8.37
N HIS A 120 -4.56 12.64 9.00
CA HIS A 120 -4.79 12.78 10.44
C HIS A 120 -4.31 11.59 11.28
N GLN A 121 -3.97 10.45 10.68
CA GLN A 121 -3.61 9.23 11.43
C GLN A 121 -2.30 9.34 12.24
N SER A 122 -1.45 10.33 11.93
CA SER A 122 -0.18 10.54 12.65
C SER A 122 -0.43 10.92 14.10
N GLN A 123 0.26 10.25 15.03
CA GLN A 123 0.18 10.55 16.47
C GLN A 123 1.32 11.44 16.97
N GLN A 124 2.23 11.77 16.04
CA GLN A 124 3.20 12.84 16.13
C GLN A 124 2.77 13.98 15.21
N TYR A 125 3.16 15.20 15.54
CA TYR A 125 2.87 16.35 14.70
C TYR A 125 4.16 17.14 14.42
N ASN A 126 4.61 17.06 13.18
CA ASN A 126 5.87 17.66 12.71
C ASN A 126 5.86 17.75 11.18
N LEU A 127 6.92 18.28 10.57
CA LEU A 127 6.94 18.54 9.11
C LEU A 127 6.81 17.27 8.26
N SER A 128 7.11 16.08 8.80
CA SER A 128 6.85 14.82 8.08
C SER A 128 5.36 14.51 7.96
N THR A 129 4.53 14.99 8.89
CA THR A 129 3.06 14.85 8.85
C THR A 129 2.47 15.54 7.62
N ALA A 130 3.06 16.66 7.16
CA ALA A 130 2.67 17.32 5.92
C ALA A 130 2.75 16.39 4.70
N LEU A 131 3.72 15.46 4.71
CA LEU A 131 3.95 14.51 3.62
C LEU A 131 3.06 13.26 3.75
N ARG A 132 2.30 13.10 4.83
CA ARG A 132 1.37 11.99 5.05
C ARG A 132 0.11 12.19 4.21
N GLN A 133 0.20 11.87 2.92
CA GLN A 133 -0.87 12.10 1.95
C GLN A 133 -1.64 10.82 1.60
N THR A 134 -2.94 10.97 1.35
CA THR A 134 -3.82 9.89 0.90
C THR A 134 -3.54 9.48 -0.55
N SER A 135 -3.76 8.20 -0.88
CA SER A 135 -3.68 7.70 -2.26
C SER A 135 -5.03 7.71 -2.99
N SER A 136 -6.15 7.91 -2.28
CA SER A 136 -7.51 7.85 -2.86
C SER A 136 -8.12 9.23 -3.17
N GLY A 137 -7.48 10.32 -2.73
CA GLY A 137 -7.94 11.68 -2.98
C GLY A 137 -8.31 11.99 -4.44
N PRO A 138 -7.48 11.63 -5.44
CA PRO A 138 -7.75 11.90 -6.86
C PRO A 138 -9.06 11.31 -7.42
N LEU A 139 -9.67 10.33 -6.75
CA LEU A 139 -10.88 9.66 -7.25
C LEU A 139 -12.08 10.61 -7.30
N LEU A 140 -12.21 11.52 -6.32
CA LEU A 140 -13.40 12.37 -6.17
C LEU A 140 -13.08 13.85 -5.91
N SER A 141 -11.84 14.22 -5.58
CA SER A 141 -11.50 15.61 -5.24
C SER A 141 -11.69 16.59 -6.41
N TRP A 142 -11.58 16.12 -7.65
CA TRP A 142 -11.72 16.94 -8.87
C TRP A 142 -13.07 17.66 -8.96
N ILE A 143 -14.13 17.10 -8.37
CA ILE A 143 -15.49 17.67 -8.37
C ILE A 143 -15.50 19.08 -7.76
N PHE A 144 -14.72 19.29 -6.69
CA PHE A 144 -14.68 20.56 -5.96
C PHE A 144 -13.94 21.66 -6.72
N TYR A 145 -13.10 21.30 -7.69
CA TYR A 145 -12.33 22.24 -8.50
C TYR A 145 -12.97 22.53 -9.87
N LEU A 146 -14.01 21.78 -10.28
CA LEU A 146 -14.75 22.05 -11.51
C LEU A 146 -15.33 23.47 -11.61
N PRO A 147 -15.82 24.12 -10.54
CA PRO A 147 -16.25 25.51 -10.59
C PRO A 147 -15.18 26.46 -11.16
N MET A 148 -13.89 26.20 -10.89
CA MET A 148 -12.80 27.00 -11.45
C MET A 148 -12.65 26.80 -12.95
N ALA A 149 -12.78 25.56 -13.44
CA ALA A 149 -12.73 25.25 -14.86
C ALA A 149 -13.89 25.93 -15.61
N ILE A 150 -15.10 25.89 -15.06
CA ILE A 150 -16.30 26.55 -15.61
C ILE A 150 -16.14 28.07 -15.60
N ALA A 151 -15.61 28.66 -14.52
CA ALA A 151 -15.32 30.09 -14.47
C ALA A 151 -14.28 30.53 -15.52
N GLY A 152 -13.45 29.60 -16.00
CA GLY A 152 -12.46 29.84 -17.04
C GLY A 152 -11.04 30.02 -16.53
N VAL A 153 -10.69 29.51 -15.34
CA VAL A 153 -9.29 29.45 -14.89
C VAL A 153 -8.54 28.43 -15.76
N PRO A 154 -7.49 28.84 -16.50
CA PRO A 154 -6.78 27.94 -17.40
C PRO A 154 -6.06 26.83 -16.63
N PRO A 155 -5.96 25.60 -17.18
CA PRO A 155 -5.33 24.47 -16.49
C PRO A 155 -3.90 24.74 -16.01
N GLU A 156 -3.13 25.55 -16.73
CA GLU A 156 -1.78 25.96 -16.31
C GLU A 156 -1.79 26.85 -15.06
N ILE A 157 -2.73 27.78 -14.96
CA ILE A 157 -2.90 28.65 -13.79
C ILE A 157 -3.44 27.85 -12.61
N PHE A 158 -4.42 26.98 -12.84
CA PHE A 158 -4.94 26.03 -11.84
C PHE A 158 -3.81 25.21 -11.20
N ALA A 159 -2.91 24.66 -12.01
CA ALA A 159 -1.80 23.87 -11.49
C ALA A 159 -0.78 24.69 -10.71
N ILE A 160 -0.53 25.94 -11.12
CA ILE A 160 0.37 26.86 -10.40
C ILE A 160 -0.21 27.18 -9.03
N VAL A 161 -1.49 27.59 -8.94
CA VAL A 161 -2.10 27.94 -7.65
C VAL A 161 -2.28 26.73 -6.75
N ALA A 162 -2.56 25.55 -7.30
CA ALA A 162 -2.57 24.30 -6.56
C ALA A 162 -1.19 23.98 -5.94
N LEU A 163 -0.11 24.25 -6.67
CA LEU A 163 1.25 24.08 -6.14
C LEU A 163 1.58 25.10 -5.05
N VAL A 164 1.17 26.36 -5.22
CA VAL A 164 1.37 27.41 -4.21
C VAL A 164 0.66 27.04 -2.91
N ASP A 165 -0.60 26.61 -3.00
CA ASP A 165 -1.38 26.12 -1.86
C ASP A 165 -0.72 24.92 -1.18
N LEU A 166 -0.33 23.89 -1.94
CA LEU A 166 0.38 22.72 -1.43
C LEU A 166 1.66 23.11 -0.67
N LEU A 167 2.46 24.02 -1.22
CA LEU A 167 3.71 24.48 -0.60
C LEU A 167 3.46 25.31 0.66
N TYR A 168 2.41 26.13 0.67
CA TYR A 168 2.00 26.88 1.86
C TYR A 168 1.61 25.92 2.99
N GLN A 169 0.85 24.87 2.69
CA GLN A 169 0.39 23.92 3.70
C GLN A 169 1.51 23.07 4.31
N PHE A 170 2.73 23.06 3.77
CA PHE A 170 3.84 22.29 4.34
C PHE A 170 4.28 22.83 5.72
N TRP A 171 4.55 24.14 5.83
CA TRP A 171 5.22 24.71 7.02
C TRP A 171 4.32 24.80 8.26
N VAL A 172 2.99 24.72 8.09
CA VAL A 172 2.03 24.75 9.20
C VAL A 172 2.02 23.46 10.04
N HIS A 173 2.75 22.43 9.61
CA HIS A 173 2.88 21.16 10.32
C HIS A 173 4.04 21.16 11.32
N THR A 174 3.91 21.90 12.42
CA THR A 174 4.94 21.90 13.47
C THR A 174 4.36 22.21 14.84
N GLU A 175 4.93 21.62 15.89
CA GLU A 175 4.68 22.01 17.29
C GLU A 175 5.69 23.05 17.81
N HIS A 176 6.74 23.35 17.03
CA HIS A 176 7.82 24.23 17.50
C HIS A 176 7.53 25.72 17.31
N VAL A 177 6.54 26.07 16.50
CA VAL A 177 6.06 27.44 16.31
C VAL A 177 4.76 27.63 17.09
N GLY A 178 4.77 28.51 18.10
CA GLY A 178 3.60 28.83 18.91
C GLY A 178 2.56 29.67 18.17
N LYS A 179 1.76 30.43 18.91
CA LYS A 179 0.81 31.40 18.36
C LYS A 179 1.54 32.60 17.75
N LEU A 180 1.09 33.08 16.60
CA LEU A 180 1.64 34.23 15.87
C LEU A 180 0.76 35.48 15.96
N GLY A 181 -0.33 35.43 16.74
CA GLY A 181 -1.12 36.60 17.11
C GLY A 181 -2.06 37.05 16.00
N TRP A 182 -1.71 38.12 15.27
CA TRP A 182 -2.55 38.61 14.17
C TRP A 182 -2.58 37.64 12.99
N PHE A 183 -1.47 36.93 12.75
CA PHE A 183 -1.33 36.01 11.63
C PHE A 183 -2.34 34.86 11.75
N ASP A 184 -2.48 34.26 12.93
CA ASP A 184 -3.44 33.17 13.25
C ASP A 184 -4.92 33.55 13.00
N ARG A 185 -5.20 34.84 12.79
CA ARG A 185 -6.55 35.37 12.57
C ARG A 185 -6.88 35.61 11.11
N VAL A 186 -5.87 35.63 10.24
CA VAL A 186 -5.99 35.92 8.80
C VAL A 186 -5.56 34.71 7.97
N PHE A 187 -4.42 34.12 8.32
CA PHE A 187 -3.80 33.01 7.62
C PHE A 187 -3.80 31.75 8.48
N CYS A 188 -3.87 30.59 7.85
CA CYS A 188 -3.69 29.32 8.51
C CYS A 188 -2.25 29.24 9.02
N SER A 189 -2.09 29.20 10.34
CA SER A 189 -0.80 29.10 11.01
C SER A 189 -0.60 27.70 11.61
N PRO A 190 0.62 27.38 12.10
CA PRO A 190 0.84 26.16 12.85
C PRO A 190 -0.12 25.96 14.03
N SER A 191 -0.54 27.05 14.69
CA SER A 191 -1.52 26.97 15.79
C SER A 191 -2.91 26.58 15.29
N ASN A 192 -3.37 27.18 14.19
CA ASN A 192 -4.67 26.82 13.60
C ASN A 192 -4.68 25.37 13.13
N HIS A 193 -3.58 24.91 12.52
CA HIS A 193 -3.49 23.58 11.94
C HIS A 193 -3.27 22.49 13.00
N ARG A 194 -2.58 22.78 14.12
CA ARG A 194 -2.56 21.86 15.28
C ARG A 194 -3.95 21.58 15.82
N VAL A 195 -4.78 22.62 15.98
CA VAL A 195 -6.19 22.47 16.38
C VAL A 195 -6.93 21.58 15.40
N HIS A 196 -6.75 21.82 14.10
CA HIS A 196 -7.36 21.01 13.05
C HIS A 196 -6.99 19.51 13.14
N HIS A 197 -5.73 19.20 13.47
CA HIS A 197 -5.26 17.82 13.62
C HIS A 197 -5.58 17.16 14.97
N ALA A 198 -6.17 17.89 15.90
CA ALA A 198 -6.37 17.40 17.26
C ALA A 198 -7.65 16.57 17.41
N VAL A 199 -7.60 15.56 18.29
CA VAL A 199 -8.77 14.73 18.64
C VAL A 199 -9.53 15.21 19.87
N ASN A 200 -9.05 16.28 20.53
CA ASN A 200 -9.71 16.93 21.65
C ASN A 200 -11.13 17.35 21.23
N THR A 201 -12.13 17.13 22.08
CA THR A 201 -13.54 17.36 21.75
C THR A 201 -13.83 18.78 21.26
N GLN A 202 -13.20 19.79 21.86
CA GLN A 202 -13.39 21.19 21.46
C GLN A 202 -12.80 21.56 20.09
N TYR A 203 -11.90 20.73 19.55
CA TYR A 203 -11.17 20.99 18.30
C TYR A 203 -11.68 20.17 17.12
N LEU A 204 -12.60 19.24 17.34
CA LEU A 204 -13.18 18.45 16.26
C LEU A 204 -13.89 19.35 15.26
N ASP A 205 -13.69 19.03 13.98
CA ASP A 205 -14.39 19.65 12.86
C ASP A 205 -14.17 21.18 12.83
N LYS A 206 -12.91 21.60 13.04
CA LYS A 206 -12.48 23.00 13.05
C LYS A 206 -11.32 23.28 12.09
N ASN A 207 -11.19 24.55 11.71
CA ASN A 207 -10.05 25.13 10.99
C ASN A 207 -9.68 24.40 9.68
N TYR A 208 -10.60 24.38 8.71
CA TYR A 208 -10.43 23.72 7.41
C TYR A 208 -9.66 24.55 6.36
N GLY A 209 -9.42 25.85 6.59
CA GLY A 209 -8.73 26.72 5.65
C GLY A 209 -7.30 26.25 5.32
N GLY A 210 -6.92 26.27 4.04
CA GLY A 210 -5.59 25.88 3.57
C GLY A 210 -4.57 27.00 3.79
N ILE A 211 -4.82 28.15 3.16
CA ILE A 211 -4.03 29.39 3.31
C ILE A 211 -4.75 30.38 4.22
N LEU A 212 -6.05 30.63 4.01
CA LEU A 212 -6.81 31.64 4.74
C LEU A 212 -7.75 31.01 5.76
N VAL A 213 -7.79 31.55 6.99
CA VAL A 213 -8.83 31.20 7.97
C VAL A 213 -10.14 31.97 7.74
N LEU A 214 -10.19 32.78 6.67
CA LEU A 214 -11.35 33.58 6.29
C LEU A 214 -12.62 32.71 6.17
N TRP A 215 -12.50 31.57 5.48
CA TRP A 215 -13.61 30.66 5.25
C TRP A 215 -14.12 30.03 6.55
N ASP A 216 -13.20 29.67 7.45
CA ASP A 216 -13.56 29.17 8.77
C ASP A 216 -14.37 30.18 9.60
N ARG A 217 -14.06 31.47 9.46
CA ARG A 217 -14.82 32.54 10.11
C ARG A 217 -16.18 32.74 9.47
N LEU A 218 -16.23 32.76 8.14
CA LEU A 218 -17.47 32.96 7.39
C LEU A 218 -18.47 31.82 7.60
N PHE A 219 -17.98 30.58 7.69
CA PHE A 219 -18.80 29.37 7.77
C PHE A 219 -18.79 28.68 9.14
N GLY A 220 -18.26 29.35 10.17
CA GLY A 220 -18.42 28.96 11.59
C GLY A 220 -17.58 27.77 12.07
N SER A 221 -16.47 27.44 11.39
CA SER A 221 -15.54 26.37 11.78
C SER A 221 -14.26 26.86 12.45
N PHE A 222 -14.09 28.16 12.69
CA PHE A 222 -12.88 28.69 13.34
C PHE A 222 -12.81 28.34 14.84
N ALA A 223 -11.66 27.85 15.29
CA ALA A 223 -11.33 27.64 16.70
C ALA A 223 -9.88 28.06 17.00
N VAL A 224 -9.66 28.56 18.22
CA VAL A 224 -8.34 28.96 18.72
C VAL A 224 -7.73 27.79 19.51
N GLU A 225 -6.42 27.64 19.45
CA GLU A 225 -5.69 26.68 20.30
C GLU A 225 -5.69 27.17 21.75
N GLU A 226 -6.44 26.55 22.66
CA GLU A 226 -6.52 26.91 24.08
C GLU A 226 -5.79 25.92 24.99
N GLU A 227 -6.08 24.63 24.81
CA GLU A 227 -5.44 23.48 25.44
C GLU A 227 -4.43 22.78 24.52
N LYS A 228 -3.56 21.97 25.13
CA LYS A 228 -2.60 21.12 24.42
C LYS A 228 -3.32 20.14 23.49
N CYS A 229 -2.93 20.14 22.22
CA CYS A 229 -3.45 19.25 21.21
C CYS A 229 -2.97 17.80 21.43
N VAL A 230 -3.86 16.84 21.22
CA VAL A 230 -3.58 15.40 21.15
C VAL A 230 -3.88 14.95 19.72
N TYR A 231 -2.96 14.24 19.07
CA TYR A 231 -3.05 13.91 17.64
C TYR A 231 -3.41 12.43 17.38
N GLY A 232 -3.71 12.15 16.12
CA GLY A 232 -4.17 10.85 15.62
C GLY A 232 -5.63 10.92 15.20
N THR A 233 -6.30 9.78 15.26
CA THR A 233 -7.73 9.65 14.96
C THR A 233 -8.46 9.07 16.17
N ARG A 234 -9.75 9.41 16.34
CA ARG A 234 -10.56 8.85 17.43
C ARG A 234 -10.70 7.32 17.37
N GLY A 235 -10.77 6.77 16.17
CA GLY A 235 -10.49 5.36 15.89
C GLY A 235 -9.04 5.22 15.43
N GLN A 236 -8.11 5.00 16.36
CA GLN A 236 -6.69 4.97 16.04
C GLN A 236 -6.33 3.83 15.08
N LEU A 237 -5.53 4.13 14.06
CA LEU A 237 -5.04 3.17 13.08
C LEU A 237 -4.22 2.02 13.71
N ASN A 238 -3.33 2.33 14.67
CA ASN A 238 -2.44 1.37 15.34
C ASN A 238 -1.69 0.44 14.38
N SER A 239 -1.16 0.98 13.29
CA SER A 239 -0.48 0.22 12.24
C SER A 239 0.50 1.09 11.47
N TRP A 240 1.64 0.51 11.10
CA TRP A 240 2.60 1.07 10.15
C TRP A 240 2.44 0.50 8.73
N ASP A 241 1.42 -0.31 8.48
CA ASP A 241 1.06 -0.78 7.14
C ASP A 241 0.42 0.36 6.32
N PRO A 242 1.11 0.89 5.29
CA PRO A 242 0.67 2.06 4.56
C PRO A 242 -0.50 1.75 3.59
N LEU A 243 -0.69 0.46 3.23
CA LEU A 243 -1.85 0.05 2.45
C LEU A 243 -3.07 -0.02 3.36
N TRP A 244 -2.93 -0.62 4.54
CA TRP A 244 -4.01 -0.65 5.52
C TRP A 244 -4.45 0.75 5.96
N ALA A 245 -3.49 1.67 6.13
CA ALA A 245 -3.76 3.08 6.43
C ALA A 245 -4.72 3.73 5.42
N ASN A 246 -4.61 3.40 4.13
CA ASN A 246 -5.51 3.90 3.09
C ASN A 246 -6.84 3.14 2.99
N LEU A 247 -6.93 1.91 3.53
CA LEU A 247 -8.07 1.01 3.32
C LEU A 247 -8.97 0.85 4.55
N GLU A 248 -8.47 1.09 5.76
CA GLU A 248 -9.17 0.72 6.99
C GLU A 248 -10.55 1.37 7.14
N VAL A 249 -10.68 2.65 6.80
CA VAL A 249 -11.95 3.37 6.90
C VAL A 249 -12.92 2.88 5.83
N TYR A 250 -12.47 2.67 4.59
CA TYR A 250 -13.33 2.06 3.55
C TYR A 250 -13.82 0.66 3.96
N ALA A 251 -12.94 -0.16 4.54
CA ALA A 251 -13.31 -1.48 5.03
C ALA A 251 -14.32 -1.42 6.19
N ALA A 252 -14.14 -0.46 7.11
CA ALA A 252 -15.09 -0.22 8.20
C ALA A 252 -16.46 0.22 7.67
N LEU A 253 -16.50 1.17 6.74
CA LEU A 253 -17.75 1.63 6.10
C LEU A 253 -18.45 0.52 5.33
N ALA A 254 -17.72 -0.28 4.56
CA ALA A 254 -18.28 -1.43 3.85
C ALA A 254 -18.88 -2.47 4.81
N LYS A 255 -18.20 -2.73 5.93
CA LYS A 255 -18.69 -3.64 6.98
C LYS A 255 -19.93 -3.10 7.68
N GLU A 256 -19.97 -1.80 8.01
CA GLU A 256 -21.14 -1.14 8.58
C GLU A 256 -22.33 -1.15 7.62
N SER A 257 -22.08 -0.84 6.34
CA SER A 257 -23.06 -0.93 5.26
C SER A 257 -23.60 -2.35 5.10
N TRP A 258 -22.74 -3.36 5.13
CA TRP A 258 -23.17 -4.76 5.05
C TRP A 258 -24.06 -5.18 6.23
N ARG A 259 -23.71 -4.75 7.45
CA ARG A 259 -24.45 -5.07 8.69
C ARG A 259 -25.77 -4.32 8.83
N ALA A 260 -25.89 -3.15 8.24
CA ALA A 260 -27.11 -2.36 8.32
C ALA A 260 -28.31 -3.14 7.75
N ARG A 261 -29.44 -3.11 8.48
CA ARG A 261 -30.65 -3.87 8.10
C ARG A 261 -31.46 -3.16 7.01
N SER A 262 -31.50 -1.82 7.05
CA SER A 262 -32.23 -1.03 6.07
C SER A 262 -31.32 -0.62 4.91
N TRP A 263 -31.85 -0.62 3.68
CA TRP A 263 -31.13 -0.15 2.50
C TRP A 263 -30.71 1.32 2.60
N ALA A 264 -31.52 2.14 3.27
CA ALA A 264 -31.17 3.53 3.54
C ALA A 264 -29.89 3.63 4.37
N ASP A 265 -29.79 2.90 5.48
CA ASP A 265 -28.59 2.89 6.33
C ASP A 265 -27.36 2.36 5.57
N LYS A 266 -27.54 1.37 4.68
CA LYS A 266 -26.44 0.87 3.83
C LYS A 266 -25.78 1.96 2.99
N VAL A 267 -26.55 2.96 2.55
CA VAL A 267 -26.08 4.10 1.78
C VAL A 267 -25.64 5.25 2.69
N LEU A 268 -26.45 5.56 3.71
CA LEU A 268 -26.23 6.71 4.60
C LEU A 268 -24.90 6.62 5.36
N VAL A 269 -24.41 5.44 5.72
CA VAL A 269 -23.09 5.29 6.38
C VAL A 269 -21.95 5.91 5.56
N TRP A 270 -22.07 5.96 4.23
CA TRP A 270 -21.05 6.55 3.36
C TRP A 270 -21.12 8.08 3.30
N PHE A 271 -22.32 8.65 3.46
CA PHE A 271 -22.56 10.08 3.23
C PHE A 271 -22.83 10.88 4.49
N LYS A 272 -23.11 10.22 5.62
CA LYS A 272 -23.23 10.85 6.93
C LYS A 272 -21.85 11.11 7.56
N PRO A 273 -21.77 11.99 8.59
CA PRO A 273 -20.51 12.29 9.26
C PRO A 273 -19.80 11.05 9.81
N PRO A 274 -18.45 11.06 9.86
CA PRO A 274 -17.67 9.99 10.45
C PRO A 274 -18.17 9.64 11.85
N GLY A 275 -18.36 8.35 12.09
CA GLY A 275 -18.87 7.85 13.38
C GLY A 275 -20.39 7.78 13.49
N TRP A 276 -21.16 8.29 12.52
CA TRP A 276 -22.62 8.17 12.50
C TRP A 276 -23.09 6.70 12.58
N GLN A 277 -24.20 6.49 13.27
CA GLN A 277 -24.98 5.25 13.31
C GLN A 277 -26.47 5.62 13.38
N SER A 278 -27.34 4.86 12.70
CA SER A 278 -28.79 4.97 12.94
C SER A 278 -29.14 4.41 14.32
N ALA A 279 -30.31 4.78 14.86
CA ALA A 279 -30.76 4.25 16.15
C ALA A 279 -30.77 2.71 16.19
N ALA A 280 -31.17 2.07 15.08
CA ALA A 280 -31.15 0.62 14.96
C ALA A 280 -29.72 0.05 14.99
N MET A 281 -28.78 0.71 14.31
CA MET A 281 -27.36 0.30 14.32
C MET A 281 -26.72 0.45 15.69
N THR A 282 -27.02 1.54 16.41
CA THR A 282 -26.52 1.77 17.77
C THR A 282 -27.03 0.72 18.74
N LEU A 283 -28.28 0.27 18.61
CA LEU A 283 -28.82 -0.80 19.45
C LEU A 283 -28.19 -2.17 19.16
N ASP A 284 -27.90 -2.49 17.88
CA ASP A 284 -27.32 -3.78 17.49
C ASP A 284 -25.82 -3.84 17.81
N HIS A 285 -25.08 -2.79 17.46
CA HIS A 285 -23.63 -2.72 17.53
C HIS A 285 -23.14 -1.30 17.87
N PRO A 286 -23.23 -0.87 19.14
CA PRO A 286 -22.81 0.47 19.55
C PRO A 286 -21.31 0.68 19.33
N LYS A 287 -20.94 1.86 18.81
CA LYS A 287 -19.54 2.30 18.75
C LYS A 287 -19.02 2.63 20.17
N PRO A 288 -17.76 2.30 20.48
CA PRO A 288 -17.19 2.63 21.78
C PRO A 288 -17.07 4.14 21.96
N GLU A 289 -17.26 4.61 23.19
CA GLU A 289 -17.08 6.01 23.54
C GLU A 289 -15.59 6.40 23.46
N PHE A 290 -15.31 7.57 22.88
CA PHE A 290 -13.96 8.11 22.81
C PHE A 290 -13.58 8.78 24.14
N ARG A 291 -12.44 8.39 24.71
CA ARG A 291 -11.86 9.01 25.92
C ARG A 291 -10.46 9.51 25.60
N LEU A 292 -10.22 10.80 25.82
CA LEU A 292 -8.96 11.45 25.48
C LEU A 292 -7.78 10.88 26.29
N GLU A 293 -8.04 10.51 27.54
CA GLU A 293 -7.05 9.98 28.49
C GLU A 293 -6.59 8.56 28.12
N ALA A 294 -7.39 7.85 27.32
CA ALA A 294 -7.07 6.50 26.86
C ALA A 294 -6.20 6.49 25.58
N VAL A 295 -5.90 7.67 25.00
CA VAL A 295 -5.09 7.78 23.78
C VAL A 295 -3.63 7.45 24.09
N THR A 296 -3.18 6.31 23.58
CA THR A 296 -1.77 5.90 23.61
C THR A 296 -1.14 5.99 22.22
N ARG A 297 0.19 6.19 22.17
CA ARG A 297 0.95 6.21 20.92
C ARG A 297 1.33 4.79 20.51
N PHE A 298 1.03 4.42 19.27
CA PHE A 298 1.51 3.22 18.63
C PHE A 298 2.96 3.44 18.19
N ASN A 299 3.90 2.74 18.83
CA ASN A 299 5.30 2.73 18.39
C ASN A 299 6.01 1.46 18.89
N PRO A 300 5.79 0.30 18.24
CA PRO A 300 6.51 -0.93 18.58
C PRO A 300 8.02 -0.69 18.60
N PRO A 301 8.73 -1.16 19.65
CA PRO A 301 10.16 -0.90 19.79
C PRO A 301 10.97 -1.63 18.71
N LEU A 302 11.98 -0.96 18.18
CA LEU A 302 12.93 -1.50 17.21
C LEU A 302 14.35 -1.45 17.78
N SER A 303 15.11 -2.53 17.62
CA SER A 303 16.55 -2.52 17.91
C SER A 303 17.30 -1.58 16.95
N SER A 304 18.49 -1.12 17.32
CA SER A 304 19.29 -0.24 16.45
C SER A 304 19.57 -0.84 15.07
N ALA A 305 19.78 -2.16 14.99
CA ALA A 305 19.97 -2.86 13.72
C ALA A 305 18.71 -2.83 12.86
N GLN A 306 17.53 -2.99 13.46
CA GLN A 306 16.25 -2.88 12.75
C GLN A 306 15.98 -1.45 12.28
N GLN A 307 16.31 -0.46 13.11
CA GLN A 307 16.19 0.95 12.74
C GLN A 307 17.06 1.30 11.51
N TRP A 308 18.33 0.89 11.52
CA TRP A 308 19.22 1.08 10.37
C TRP A 308 18.75 0.33 9.12
N PHE A 309 18.31 -0.91 9.28
CA PHE A 309 17.75 -1.68 8.17
C PHE A 309 16.53 -0.96 7.56
N ALA A 310 15.57 -0.52 8.38
CA ALA A 310 14.40 0.21 7.91
C ALA A 310 14.78 1.51 7.21
N ALA A 311 15.71 2.29 7.75
CA ALA A 311 16.17 3.54 7.15
C ALA A 311 16.84 3.32 5.78
N LEU A 312 17.67 2.27 5.64
CA LEU A 312 18.30 1.91 4.37
C LEU A 312 17.27 1.47 3.33
N GLN A 313 16.32 0.62 3.72
CA GLN A 313 15.25 0.16 2.83
C GLN A 313 14.34 1.30 2.38
N PHE A 314 13.97 2.17 3.31
CA PHE A 314 13.21 3.38 3.02
C PHE A 314 13.97 4.31 2.06
N GLY A 315 15.25 4.61 2.34
CA GLY A 315 16.07 5.47 1.50
C GLY A 315 16.23 4.93 0.08
N ALA A 316 16.47 3.63 -0.08
CA ALA A 316 16.54 2.98 -1.38
C ALA A 316 15.20 3.06 -2.14
N THR A 317 14.08 2.82 -1.45
CA THR A 317 12.74 2.89 -2.06
C THR A 317 12.37 4.33 -2.44
N LEU A 318 12.71 5.32 -1.60
CA LEU A 318 12.52 6.74 -1.89
C LEU A 318 13.32 7.18 -3.11
N GLY A 319 14.59 6.78 -3.21
CA GLY A 319 15.41 7.02 -4.39
C GLY A 319 14.83 6.39 -5.66
N ALA A 320 14.37 5.14 -5.58
CA ALA A 320 13.74 4.45 -6.71
C ALA A 320 12.43 5.12 -7.17
N ILE A 321 11.59 5.60 -6.24
CA ILE A 321 10.39 6.36 -6.57
C ILE A 321 10.74 7.72 -7.19
N ALA A 322 11.73 8.42 -6.67
CA ALA A 322 12.18 9.68 -7.27
C ALA A 322 12.68 9.48 -8.72
N LEU A 323 13.43 8.40 -8.98
CA LEU A 323 13.85 8.01 -10.32
C LEU A 323 12.67 7.67 -11.23
N LEU A 324 11.66 6.93 -10.73
CA LEU A 324 10.45 6.66 -11.49
C LEU A 324 9.71 7.96 -11.83
N LEU A 325 9.43 8.81 -10.83
CA LEU A 325 8.69 10.07 -11.02
C LEU A 325 9.39 11.03 -12.00
N TRP A 326 10.72 10.95 -12.11
CA TRP A 326 11.47 11.70 -13.11
C TRP A 326 11.14 11.29 -14.55
N HIS A 327 10.91 10.00 -14.78
CA HIS A 327 10.71 9.41 -16.11
C HIS A 327 9.26 9.06 -16.44
N VAL A 328 8.38 8.97 -15.44
CA VAL A 328 7.01 8.44 -15.57
C VAL A 328 6.14 9.22 -16.57
N ASP A 329 6.38 10.53 -16.71
CA ASP A 329 5.65 11.37 -17.67
C ASP A 329 5.91 10.96 -19.14
N ALA A 330 6.99 10.21 -19.41
CA ALA A 330 7.35 9.73 -20.75
C ALA A 330 7.16 8.21 -20.93
N MET A 331 6.74 7.49 -19.88
CA MET A 331 6.56 6.04 -19.93
C MET A 331 5.17 5.66 -20.46
N PRO A 332 5.03 4.53 -21.17
CA PRO A 332 3.74 3.91 -21.39
C PRO A 332 3.04 3.64 -20.04
N MET A 333 1.71 3.82 -20.00
CA MET A 333 0.95 3.65 -18.76
C MET A 333 1.10 2.25 -18.14
N ALA A 334 1.19 1.20 -18.97
CA ALA A 334 1.40 -0.16 -18.51
C ALA A 334 2.74 -0.32 -17.76
N ASP A 335 3.81 0.25 -18.30
CA ASP A 335 5.16 0.19 -17.69
C ASP A 335 5.21 0.98 -16.39
N ALA A 336 4.59 2.18 -16.39
CA ALA A 336 4.43 2.98 -15.18
C ALA A 336 3.66 2.22 -14.10
N ALA A 337 2.57 1.52 -14.46
CA ALA A 337 1.77 0.74 -13.53
C ALA A 337 2.55 -0.43 -12.93
N ILE A 338 3.36 -1.14 -13.73
CA ILE A 338 4.23 -2.23 -13.27
C ILE A 338 5.24 -1.71 -12.23
N TRP A 339 5.92 -0.59 -12.52
CA TRP A 339 6.87 0.02 -11.58
C TRP A 339 6.19 0.55 -10.32
N CYS A 340 5.02 1.20 -10.45
CA CYS A 340 4.24 1.66 -9.30
C CYS A 340 3.88 0.48 -8.39
N ALA A 341 3.37 -0.63 -8.95
CA ALA A 341 3.03 -1.81 -8.17
C ALA A 341 4.25 -2.40 -7.42
N ALA A 342 5.39 -2.52 -8.10
CA ALA A 342 6.62 -3.03 -7.49
C ALA A 342 7.10 -2.16 -6.33
N LEU A 343 7.09 -0.83 -6.49
CA LEU A 343 7.50 0.12 -5.46
C LEU A 343 6.49 0.22 -4.31
N THR A 344 5.19 0.10 -4.60
CA THR A 344 4.14 -0.01 -3.58
C THR A 344 4.36 -1.22 -2.68
N VAL A 345 4.74 -2.38 -3.25
CA VAL A 345 5.08 -3.58 -2.47
C VAL A 345 6.30 -3.33 -1.56
N SER A 346 7.33 -2.64 -2.05
CA SER A 346 8.51 -2.28 -1.24
C SER A 346 8.17 -1.35 -0.06
N VAL A 347 7.31 -0.35 -0.30
CA VAL A 347 6.82 0.56 0.74
C VAL A 347 5.98 -0.21 1.78
N TRP A 348 5.07 -1.07 1.32
CA TRP A 348 4.27 -1.94 2.19
C TRP A 348 5.14 -2.84 3.06
N ALA A 349 6.11 -3.55 2.47
CA ALA A 349 6.99 -4.46 3.20
C ALA A 349 7.78 -3.74 4.31
N THR A 350 8.25 -2.52 4.02
CA THR A 350 8.94 -1.67 5.02
C THR A 350 8.01 -1.32 6.18
N GLY A 351 6.76 -0.92 5.90
CA GLY A 351 5.75 -0.66 6.93
C GLY A 351 5.44 -1.88 7.81
N ARG A 352 5.29 -3.06 7.20
CA ARG A 352 5.11 -4.32 7.95
C ARG A 352 6.32 -4.66 8.83
N PHE A 353 7.52 -4.36 8.39
CA PHE A 353 8.75 -4.57 9.17
C PHE A 353 8.82 -3.65 10.39
N LEU A 354 8.46 -2.37 10.25
CA LEU A 354 8.48 -1.39 11.35
C LEU A 354 7.59 -1.79 12.55
N GLN A 355 6.58 -2.63 12.32
CA GLN A 355 5.70 -3.15 13.37
C GLN A 355 5.99 -4.62 13.74
N GLY A 356 7.14 -5.16 13.34
CA GLY A 356 7.56 -6.53 13.64
C GLY A 356 6.74 -7.62 12.94
N ALA A 357 5.92 -7.26 11.94
CA ALA A 357 5.11 -8.23 11.22
C ALA A 357 5.89 -8.98 10.13
N LEU A 358 6.95 -8.39 9.57
CA LEU A 358 7.89 -9.06 8.67
C LEU A 358 9.30 -9.07 9.27
N HIS A 359 10.04 -10.14 9.04
CA HIS A 359 11.47 -10.21 9.29
C HIS A 359 12.26 -9.52 8.16
N GLY A 360 13.49 -9.05 8.43
CA GLY A 360 14.31 -8.33 7.44
C GLY A 360 14.58 -9.17 6.17
N LEU A 361 14.83 -10.48 6.33
CA LEU A 361 15.00 -11.39 5.18
C LEU A 361 13.72 -11.53 4.34
N GLU A 362 12.54 -11.47 4.96
CA GLU A 362 11.28 -11.50 4.21
C GLU A 362 11.08 -10.22 3.40
N VAL A 363 11.42 -9.05 3.97
CA VAL A 363 11.42 -7.77 3.24
C VAL A 363 12.33 -7.85 2.02
N LEU A 364 13.57 -8.33 2.20
CA LEU A 364 14.53 -8.48 1.10
C LEU A 364 14.03 -9.46 0.03
N ALA A 365 13.43 -10.59 0.43
CA ALA A 365 12.90 -11.56 -0.52
C ALA A 365 11.71 -10.99 -1.32
N ILE A 366 10.82 -10.24 -0.66
CA ILE A 366 9.68 -9.57 -1.30
C ILE A 366 10.14 -8.50 -2.30
N GLN A 367 11.11 -7.67 -1.92
CA GLN A 367 11.65 -6.64 -2.80
C GLN A 367 12.42 -7.25 -3.97
N ALA A 368 13.22 -8.29 -3.72
CA ALA A 368 13.88 -9.04 -4.78
C ALA A 368 12.86 -9.68 -5.74
N ALA A 369 11.74 -10.21 -5.22
CA ALA A 369 10.68 -10.79 -6.04
C ALA A 369 10.00 -9.73 -6.92
N ALA A 370 9.75 -8.54 -6.37
CA ALA A 370 9.23 -7.42 -7.14
C ALA A 370 10.19 -7.02 -8.27
N LEU A 371 11.49 -6.87 -8.00
CA LEU A 371 12.51 -6.53 -9.01
C LEU A 371 12.69 -7.65 -10.05
N ALA A 372 12.69 -8.92 -9.63
CA ALA A 372 12.72 -10.07 -10.52
C ALA A 372 11.52 -10.07 -11.48
N THR A 373 10.34 -9.77 -10.96
CA THR A 373 9.10 -9.67 -11.74
C THR A 373 9.16 -8.52 -12.76
N VAL A 374 9.63 -7.34 -12.36
CA VAL A 374 9.84 -6.20 -13.28
C VAL A 374 10.90 -6.53 -14.35
N SER A 375 11.98 -7.21 -13.98
CA SER A 375 13.01 -7.60 -14.97
C SER A 375 12.48 -8.58 -16.02
N ALA A 376 11.50 -9.42 -15.68
CA ALA A 376 10.90 -10.36 -16.61
C ALA A 376 9.97 -9.70 -17.65
N THR A 377 9.60 -8.44 -17.46
CA THR A 377 8.86 -7.67 -18.48
C THR A 377 9.80 -6.93 -19.44
N GLY A 378 11.12 -7.02 -19.24
CA GLY A 378 12.13 -6.29 -20.01
C GLY A 378 12.37 -4.85 -19.55
N LEU A 379 11.65 -4.38 -18.53
CA LEU A 379 11.77 -3.01 -18.00
C LEU A 379 13.00 -2.79 -17.12
N LEU A 380 13.64 -3.88 -16.68
CA LEU A 380 14.84 -3.85 -15.86
C LEU A 380 15.82 -4.92 -16.36
N GLY A 381 17.11 -4.54 -16.46
CA GLY A 381 18.18 -5.48 -16.79
C GLY A 381 18.44 -6.52 -15.70
N PHE A 382 19.50 -7.32 -15.88
CA PHE A 382 19.98 -8.28 -14.87
C PHE A 382 18.97 -9.39 -14.49
N HIS A 383 18.03 -9.73 -15.36
CA HIS A 383 17.02 -10.76 -15.10
C HIS A 383 17.64 -12.09 -14.61
N ALA A 384 18.75 -12.52 -15.23
CA ALA A 384 19.47 -13.74 -14.82
C ALA A 384 20.00 -13.72 -13.38
N LEU A 385 20.31 -12.53 -12.85
CA LEU A 385 20.73 -12.34 -11.45
C LEU A 385 19.54 -12.17 -10.51
N LEU A 386 18.52 -11.42 -10.95
CA LEU A 386 17.36 -11.08 -10.11
C LEU A 386 16.41 -12.25 -9.95
N LYS A 387 16.20 -13.08 -10.98
CA LYS A 387 15.25 -14.20 -10.93
C LYS A 387 15.58 -15.24 -9.83
N PRO A 388 16.84 -15.66 -9.62
CA PRO A 388 17.14 -16.63 -8.56
C PRO A 388 17.12 -16.03 -7.14
N LEU A 389 17.32 -14.71 -7.02
CA LEU A 389 17.59 -14.03 -5.74
C LEU A 389 16.48 -14.19 -4.67
N PRO A 390 15.17 -14.08 -4.98
CA PRO A 390 14.11 -14.24 -3.99
C PRO A 390 14.16 -15.62 -3.32
N MET A 391 14.43 -16.65 -4.11
CA MET A 391 14.48 -18.02 -3.64
C MET A 391 15.72 -18.28 -2.79
N VAL A 392 16.87 -17.72 -3.16
CA VAL A 392 18.09 -17.77 -2.32
C VAL A 392 17.82 -17.15 -0.95
N ILE A 393 17.19 -15.97 -0.91
CA ILE A 393 16.86 -15.30 0.36
C ILE A 393 15.83 -16.11 1.16
N ALA A 394 14.81 -16.67 0.51
CA ALA A 394 13.81 -17.52 1.15
C ALA A 394 14.42 -18.79 1.76
N ILE A 395 15.39 -19.41 1.07
CA ILE A 395 16.15 -20.56 1.59
C ILE A 395 16.93 -20.16 2.84
N ILE A 396 17.64 -19.02 2.83
CA ILE A 396 18.37 -18.52 4.00
C ILE A 396 17.40 -18.24 5.16
N PHE A 397 16.25 -17.63 4.87
CA PHE A 397 15.23 -17.33 5.87
C PHE A 397 14.67 -18.58 6.55
N VAL A 398 14.41 -19.65 5.78
CA VAL A 398 13.90 -20.92 6.32
C VAL A 398 15.00 -21.71 7.05
N ALA A 399 16.23 -21.67 6.55
CA ALA A 399 17.35 -22.43 7.10
C ALA A 399 17.92 -21.82 8.39
N ALA A 400 17.96 -20.49 8.51
CA ALA A 400 18.60 -19.80 9.66
C ALA A 400 18.02 -20.19 11.04
N PRO A 401 16.69 -20.39 11.23
CA PRO A 401 16.13 -20.80 12.51
C PRO A 401 16.15 -22.32 12.77
N ALA A 402 16.54 -23.15 11.80
CA ALA A 402 16.35 -24.61 11.82
C ALA A 402 17.26 -25.36 12.82
N LEU A 403 18.16 -24.66 13.51
CA LEU A 403 19.17 -25.23 14.40
C LEU A 403 18.68 -25.54 15.84
N SER A 404 17.40 -25.30 16.18
CA SER A 404 16.97 -25.30 17.59
C SER A 404 16.34 -26.60 18.11
N THR A 405 15.73 -27.46 17.28
CA THR A 405 15.06 -28.72 17.73
C THR A 405 14.91 -29.75 16.61
N ALA A 406 14.97 -31.05 16.93
CA ALA A 406 14.90 -32.16 15.95
C ALA A 406 13.61 -32.21 15.11
N SER A 407 12.42 -31.94 15.68
CA SER A 407 11.16 -31.95 14.92
C SER A 407 11.04 -30.76 13.95
N LYS A 408 11.56 -29.59 14.34
CA LYS A 408 11.70 -28.45 13.42
C LYS A 408 12.74 -28.74 12.33
N ALA A 409 13.80 -29.47 12.65
CA ALA A 409 14.84 -29.80 11.69
C ALA A 409 14.29 -30.63 10.51
N TYR A 410 13.50 -31.68 10.75
CA TYR A 410 12.91 -32.48 9.65
C TYR A 410 11.93 -31.68 8.78
N PHE A 411 11.04 -30.88 9.40
CA PHE A 411 10.11 -30.03 8.65
C PHE A 411 10.85 -28.99 7.80
N SER A 412 11.87 -28.34 8.37
CA SER A 412 12.71 -27.37 7.67
C SER A 412 13.54 -28.00 6.54
N VAL A 413 13.98 -29.26 6.66
CA VAL A 413 14.71 -29.96 5.59
C VAL A 413 13.86 -30.13 4.33
N PHE A 414 12.61 -30.60 4.46
CA PHE A 414 11.74 -30.79 3.30
C PHE A 414 11.33 -29.47 2.65
N LEU A 415 11.07 -28.43 3.45
CA LEU A 415 10.79 -27.09 2.93
C LEU A 415 12.01 -26.51 2.21
N THR A 416 13.20 -26.63 2.81
CA THR A 416 14.45 -26.18 2.20
C THR A 416 14.74 -26.92 0.89
N ALA A 417 14.57 -28.25 0.88
CA ALA A 417 14.73 -29.05 -0.33
C ALA A 417 13.75 -28.59 -1.44
N ALA A 418 12.47 -28.41 -1.12
CA ALA A 418 11.48 -27.92 -2.07
C ALA A 418 11.88 -26.55 -2.67
N LEU A 419 12.37 -25.62 -1.84
CA LEU A 419 12.84 -24.31 -2.29
C LEU A 419 14.12 -24.41 -3.15
N VAL A 420 15.06 -25.30 -2.80
CA VAL A 420 16.29 -25.54 -3.58
C VAL A 420 15.97 -26.12 -4.96
N PHE A 421 15.07 -27.10 -5.04
CA PHE A 421 14.63 -27.64 -6.33
C PHE A 421 13.85 -26.60 -7.15
N SER A 422 13.03 -25.77 -6.51
CA SER A 422 12.35 -24.64 -7.16
C SER A 422 13.36 -23.62 -7.72
N LEU A 423 14.39 -23.27 -6.96
CA LEU A 423 15.50 -22.42 -7.41
C LEU A 423 16.24 -23.04 -8.61
N GLY A 424 16.50 -24.35 -8.57
CA GLY A 424 17.08 -25.06 -9.71
C GLY A 424 16.19 -24.96 -10.96
N GLY A 425 14.87 -25.08 -10.78
CA GLY A 425 13.87 -24.84 -11.82
C GLY A 425 13.93 -23.43 -12.38
N ASP A 426 14.02 -22.41 -11.52
CA ASP A 426 14.13 -21.00 -11.92
C ASP A 426 15.37 -20.74 -12.78
N ILE A 427 16.52 -21.30 -12.38
CA ILE A 427 17.80 -21.20 -13.10
C ILE A 427 17.70 -21.91 -14.46
N ALA A 428 17.16 -23.14 -14.49
CA ALA A 428 16.98 -23.87 -15.76
C ALA A 428 16.06 -23.09 -16.73
N LEU A 429 15.00 -22.47 -16.22
CA LEU A 429 14.09 -21.64 -17.00
C LEU A 429 14.67 -20.26 -17.40
N LEU A 430 15.93 -19.95 -17.10
CA LEU A 430 16.63 -18.85 -17.78
C LEU A 430 16.99 -19.19 -19.23
N TRP A 431 17.11 -20.48 -19.55
CA TRP A 431 17.39 -20.99 -20.90
C TRP A 431 16.34 -22.02 -21.32
N PRO A 432 15.07 -21.60 -21.50
CA PRO A 432 13.97 -22.52 -21.78
C PRO A 432 14.12 -23.28 -23.10
N GLU A 433 14.84 -22.73 -24.09
CA GLU A 433 15.05 -23.42 -25.38
C GLU A 433 15.80 -24.75 -25.24
N SER A 434 16.72 -24.86 -24.28
CA SER A 434 17.54 -26.06 -24.07
C SER A 434 17.21 -26.82 -22.78
N LEU A 435 16.73 -26.13 -21.74
CA LEU A 435 16.58 -26.69 -20.40
C LEU A 435 15.14 -26.70 -19.88
N PHE A 436 14.13 -26.44 -20.72
CA PHE A 436 12.74 -26.41 -20.25
C PHE A 436 12.29 -27.72 -19.57
N ILE A 437 12.58 -28.88 -20.16
CA ILE A 437 12.21 -30.18 -19.57
C ILE A 437 12.95 -30.42 -18.24
N VAL A 438 14.21 -29.98 -18.15
CA VAL A 438 14.99 -30.05 -16.91
C VAL A 438 14.35 -29.16 -15.84
N GLY A 439 13.98 -27.92 -16.19
CA GLY A 439 13.27 -27.01 -15.28
C GLY A 439 11.95 -27.59 -14.79
N LEU A 440 11.14 -28.15 -15.71
CA LEU A 440 9.89 -28.84 -15.39
C LEU A 440 10.12 -30.02 -14.43
N GLY A 441 11.16 -30.82 -14.67
CA GLY A 441 11.54 -31.93 -13.79
C GLY A 441 11.96 -31.47 -12.39
N LEU A 442 12.71 -30.36 -12.28
CA LEU A 442 13.11 -29.80 -10.99
C LEU A 442 11.91 -29.27 -10.20
N PHE A 443 10.98 -28.56 -10.85
CA PHE A 443 9.73 -28.16 -10.22
C PHE A 443 8.86 -29.36 -9.81
N LEU A 444 8.79 -30.42 -10.63
CA LEU A 444 8.09 -31.65 -10.29
C LEU A 444 8.61 -32.26 -8.98
N VAL A 445 9.95 -32.31 -8.82
CA VAL A 445 10.59 -32.79 -7.60
C VAL A 445 10.28 -31.87 -6.41
N ALA A 446 10.31 -30.54 -6.62
CA ALA A 446 9.92 -29.57 -5.59
C ALA A 446 8.47 -29.80 -5.11
N HIS A 447 7.52 -30.01 -6.03
CA HIS A 447 6.14 -30.34 -5.71
C HIS A 447 6.02 -31.64 -4.88
N GLY A 448 6.82 -32.66 -5.22
CA GLY A 448 6.92 -33.88 -4.41
C GLY A 448 7.34 -33.60 -2.96
N PHE A 449 8.34 -32.74 -2.76
CA PHE A 449 8.74 -32.32 -1.42
C PHE A 449 7.68 -31.51 -0.69
N TYR A 450 6.96 -30.60 -1.36
CA TYR A 450 5.84 -29.89 -0.76
C TYR A 450 4.70 -30.83 -0.36
N ILE A 451 4.38 -31.82 -1.18
CA ILE A 451 3.38 -32.85 -0.85
C ILE A 451 3.74 -33.56 0.46
N VAL A 452 5.00 -34.03 0.57
CA VAL A 452 5.50 -34.71 1.78
C VAL A 452 5.48 -33.76 2.98
N LEU A 453 5.91 -32.52 2.80
CA LEU A 453 5.88 -31.47 3.83
C LEU A 453 4.47 -31.23 4.36
N PHE A 454 3.49 -31.03 3.46
CA PHE A 454 2.10 -30.73 3.83
C PHE A 454 1.38 -31.94 4.44
N ARG A 455 1.85 -33.16 4.14
CA ARG A 455 1.36 -34.39 4.76
C ARG A 455 1.83 -34.56 6.21
N GLN A 456 2.89 -33.88 6.68
CA GLN A 456 3.40 -34.12 8.03
C GLN A 456 2.36 -33.88 9.12
N GLY A 457 2.13 -34.89 9.96
CA GLY A 457 1.11 -34.86 11.01
C GLY A 457 -0.33 -34.94 10.51
N GLN A 458 -0.55 -35.29 9.24
CA GLN A 458 -1.86 -35.41 8.61
C GLN A 458 -1.95 -36.71 7.78
N ALA A 459 -3.18 -37.12 7.48
CA ALA A 459 -3.41 -38.19 6.51
C ALA A 459 -3.02 -37.75 5.09
N TRP A 460 -2.80 -38.73 4.21
CA TRP A 460 -2.72 -38.46 2.77
C TRP A 460 -4.07 -37.99 2.25
N PHE A 461 -4.10 -36.82 1.62
CA PHE A 461 -5.27 -36.15 1.08
C PHE A 461 -6.48 -36.13 2.05
N PRO A 462 -6.37 -35.41 3.19
CA PRO A 462 -7.34 -35.50 4.28
C PRO A 462 -8.78 -35.13 3.89
N SER A 463 -8.97 -34.37 2.82
CA SER A 463 -10.27 -34.01 2.27
C SER A 463 -10.45 -34.59 0.87
N ARG A 464 -11.30 -35.62 0.76
CA ARG A 464 -11.68 -36.21 -0.54
C ARG A 464 -12.34 -35.18 -1.46
N LYS A 465 -13.12 -34.25 -0.89
CA LYS A 465 -13.76 -33.16 -1.65
C LYS A 465 -12.71 -32.26 -2.29
N ALA A 466 -11.69 -31.86 -1.52
CA ALA A 466 -10.59 -31.05 -2.05
C ALA A 466 -9.80 -31.81 -3.12
N LEU A 467 -9.52 -33.09 -2.89
CA LEU A 467 -8.82 -33.94 -3.85
C LEU A 467 -9.55 -34.01 -5.20
N VAL A 468 -10.84 -34.36 -5.19
CA VAL A 468 -11.63 -34.45 -6.42
C VAL A 468 -11.74 -33.10 -7.12
N ALA A 469 -12.01 -32.01 -6.37
CA ALA A 469 -12.16 -30.69 -6.95
C ALA A 469 -10.88 -30.21 -7.64
N VAL A 470 -9.72 -30.34 -6.98
CA VAL A 470 -8.45 -29.87 -7.55
C VAL A 470 -8.00 -30.75 -8.72
N LEU A 471 -8.16 -32.07 -8.63
CA LEU A 471 -7.86 -32.96 -9.76
C LEU A 471 -8.77 -32.69 -10.96
N ALA A 472 -10.04 -32.33 -10.75
CA ALA A 472 -10.93 -31.93 -11.83
C ALA A 472 -10.48 -30.63 -12.50
N VAL A 473 -10.03 -29.64 -11.71
CA VAL A 473 -9.43 -28.41 -12.26
C VAL A 473 -8.16 -28.71 -13.06
N GLY A 474 -7.25 -29.55 -12.51
CA GLY A 474 -6.04 -29.98 -13.20
C GLY A 474 -6.35 -30.73 -14.51
N ALA A 475 -7.29 -31.67 -14.49
CA ALA A 475 -7.73 -32.40 -15.68
C ALA A 475 -8.35 -31.48 -16.73
N GLY A 476 -9.17 -30.51 -16.31
CA GLY A 476 -9.72 -29.48 -17.19
C GLY A 476 -8.63 -28.63 -17.84
N MET A 477 -7.63 -28.20 -17.06
CA MET A 477 -6.49 -27.45 -17.57
C MET A 477 -5.64 -28.28 -18.54
N TYR A 478 -5.40 -29.56 -18.24
CA TYR A 478 -4.68 -30.47 -19.14
C TYR A 478 -5.42 -30.68 -20.46
N ALA A 479 -6.74 -30.90 -20.41
CA ALA A 479 -7.58 -31.01 -21.59
C ALA A 479 -7.55 -29.73 -22.45
N PHE A 480 -7.50 -28.57 -21.80
CA PHE A 480 -7.41 -27.27 -22.48
C PHE A 480 -6.09 -27.09 -23.25
N ILE A 481 -4.96 -27.49 -22.67
CA ILE A 481 -3.63 -27.36 -23.33
C ILE A 481 -3.29 -28.53 -24.26
N TRP A 482 -4.03 -29.63 -24.20
CA TRP A 482 -3.76 -30.87 -24.95
C TRP A 482 -3.50 -30.67 -26.46
N PRO A 483 -4.29 -29.85 -27.18
CA PRO A 483 -4.07 -29.64 -28.62
C PRO A 483 -2.68 -29.07 -28.94
N GLY A 484 -2.11 -28.28 -28.04
CA GLY A 484 -0.83 -27.59 -28.22
C GLY A 484 0.42 -28.39 -27.86
N LEU A 485 0.28 -29.56 -27.23
CA LEU A 485 1.42 -30.33 -26.75
C LEU A 485 2.17 -31.08 -27.85
N GLY A 486 1.52 -31.42 -28.97
CA GLY A 486 2.13 -31.99 -30.19
C GLY A 486 2.81 -33.37 -30.04
N ASP A 487 3.81 -33.46 -29.18
CA ASP A 487 4.67 -34.61 -28.88
C ASP A 487 4.07 -35.55 -27.81
N PRO A 488 3.98 -36.87 -28.07
CA PRO A 488 3.54 -37.86 -27.08
C PRO A 488 4.35 -37.88 -25.78
N VAL A 489 5.67 -37.67 -25.83
CA VAL A 489 6.51 -37.67 -24.63
C VAL A 489 6.19 -36.44 -23.77
N LEU A 490 6.10 -35.27 -24.40
CA LEU A 490 5.70 -34.04 -23.73
C LEU A 490 4.28 -34.13 -23.14
N LYS A 491 3.33 -34.78 -23.82
CA LYS A 491 1.99 -35.04 -23.28
C LYS A 491 2.04 -35.82 -21.97
N ILE A 492 2.81 -36.91 -21.94
CA ILE A 492 2.99 -37.72 -20.72
C ILE A 492 3.67 -36.88 -19.63
N ALA A 493 4.75 -36.17 -19.94
CA ALA A 493 5.48 -35.35 -18.98
C ALA A 493 4.58 -34.27 -18.35
N VAL A 494 3.79 -33.56 -19.17
CA VAL A 494 2.86 -32.54 -18.70
C VAL A 494 1.69 -33.15 -17.92
N ALA A 495 1.17 -34.31 -18.32
CA ALA A 495 0.12 -35.01 -17.55
C ALA A 495 0.59 -35.38 -16.14
N VAL A 496 1.81 -35.92 -16.03
CA VAL A 496 2.44 -36.23 -14.74
C VAL A 496 2.61 -34.96 -13.91
N TYR A 497 3.10 -33.89 -14.54
CA TYR A 497 3.30 -32.61 -13.87
C TYR A 497 2.00 -32.01 -13.32
N VAL A 498 0.97 -31.90 -14.16
CA VAL A 498 -0.36 -31.38 -13.79
C VAL A 498 -0.97 -32.23 -12.67
N SER A 499 -0.79 -33.54 -12.71
CA SER A 499 -1.25 -34.44 -11.65
C SER A 499 -0.54 -34.15 -10.34
N VAL A 500 0.79 -34.06 -10.32
CA VAL A 500 1.56 -33.84 -9.09
C VAL A 500 1.29 -32.46 -8.48
N ILE A 501 1.26 -31.39 -9.27
CA ILE A 501 0.95 -30.06 -8.72
C ILE A 501 -0.50 -29.98 -8.19
N SER A 502 -1.44 -30.67 -8.84
CA SER A 502 -2.82 -30.80 -8.36
C SER A 502 -2.88 -31.57 -7.04
N LEU A 503 -2.09 -32.64 -6.89
CA LEU A 503 -1.98 -33.39 -5.63
C LEU A 503 -1.36 -32.53 -4.52
N MET A 504 -0.37 -31.70 -4.83
CA MET A 504 0.20 -30.73 -3.88
C MET A 504 -0.87 -29.79 -3.33
N ALA A 505 -1.63 -29.14 -4.22
CA ALA A 505 -2.69 -28.22 -3.79
C ALA A 505 -3.82 -28.95 -3.06
N ALA A 506 -4.22 -30.14 -3.52
CA ALA A 506 -5.20 -30.97 -2.83
C ALA A 506 -4.76 -31.34 -1.40
N GLN A 507 -3.49 -31.71 -1.20
CA GLN A 507 -2.92 -32.01 0.10
C GLN A 507 -2.90 -30.76 1.00
N ALA A 508 -2.52 -29.59 0.46
CA ALA A 508 -2.49 -28.33 1.19
C ALA A 508 -3.89 -27.87 1.64
N ILE A 509 -4.88 -27.89 0.74
CA ILE A 509 -6.28 -27.58 1.05
C ILE A 509 -6.84 -28.59 2.05
N GLY A 510 -6.57 -29.88 1.85
CA GLY A 510 -6.98 -30.93 2.79
C GLY A 510 -6.43 -30.70 4.19
N ARG A 511 -5.14 -30.36 4.32
CA ARG A 511 -4.52 -29.96 5.59
C ARG A 511 -5.26 -28.78 6.22
N ALA A 512 -5.56 -27.74 5.46
CA ALA A 512 -6.26 -26.55 5.97
C ALA A 512 -7.69 -26.86 6.45
N THR A 513 -8.39 -27.78 5.81
CA THR A 513 -9.74 -28.19 6.25
C THR A 513 -9.75 -28.95 7.58
N VAL A 514 -8.66 -29.67 7.89
CA VAL A 514 -8.52 -30.41 9.14
C VAL A 514 -7.99 -29.52 10.25
N LEU A 515 -6.87 -28.81 10.02
CA LEU A 515 -6.24 -27.99 11.05
C LEU A 515 -7.02 -26.71 11.36
N LYS A 516 -7.68 -26.13 10.35
CA LYS A 516 -8.49 -24.90 10.44
C LYS A 516 -7.77 -23.67 11.00
N ASP A 517 -6.45 -23.70 11.09
CA ASP A 517 -5.64 -22.57 11.54
C ASP A 517 -5.30 -21.60 10.38
N THR A 518 -4.86 -20.39 10.73
CA THR A 518 -4.54 -19.36 9.74
C THR A 518 -3.35 -19.73 8.86
N ALA A 519 -2.34 -20.41 9.39
CA ALA A 519 -1.13 -20.74 8.64
C ALA A 519 -1.40 -21.80 7.57
N SER A 520 -2.16 -22.85 7.90
CA SER A 520 -2.55 -23.87 6.92
C SER A 520 -3.45 -23.29 5.81
N ARG A 521 -4.33 -22.34 6.12
CA ARG A 521 -5.11 -21.62 5.10
C ARG A 521 -4.25 -20.79 4.14
N TRP A 522 -3.23 -20.09 4.66
CA TRP A 522 -2.27 -19.36 3.81
C TRP A 522 -1.46 -20.30 2.91
N VAL A 523 -1.02 -21.44 3.43
CA VAL A 523 -0.32 -22.46 2.61
C VAL A 523 -1.23 -23.04 1.53
N ALA A 524 -2.50 -23.31 1.86
CA ALA A 524 -3.48 -23.78 0.87
C ALA A 524 -3.74 -22.75 -0.24
N LEU A 525 -3.90 -21.47 0.12
CA LEU A 525 -4.01 -20.38 -0.84
C LEU A 525 -2.75 -20.27 -1.70
N ALA A 526 -1.56 -20.34 -1.08
CA ALA A 526 -0.29 -20.28 -1.79
C ALA A 526 -0.12 -21.43 -2.80
N ALA A 527 -0.53 -22.65 -2.45
CA ALA A 527 -0.50 -23.78 -3.37
C ALA A 527 -1.44 -23.57 -4.58
N CYS A 528 -2.59 -22.92 -4.39
CA CYS A 528 -3.49 -22.54 -5.48
C CYS A 528 -2.88 -21.45 -6.37
N ILE A 529 -2.21 -20.45 -5.78
CA ILE A 529 -1.50 -19.40 -6.51
C ILE A 529 -0.32 -20.00 -7.31
N PHE A 530 0.37 -21.01 -6.77
CA PHE A 530 1.41 -21.74 -7.50
C PHE A 530 0.81 -22.45 -8.72
N MET A 531 -0.30 -23.18 -8.56
CA MET A 531 -1.00 -23.76 -9.71
C MET A 531 -1.39 -22.71 -10.76
N LEU A 532 -1.79 -21.50 -10.35
CA LEU A 532 -2.10 -20.41 -11.27
C LEU A 532 -0.85 -19.94 -12.04
N SER A 533 0.31 -19.82 -11.39
CA SER A 533 1.59 -19.51 -12.06
C SER A 533 1.87 -20.51 -13.18
N ASP A 534 1.76 -21.80 -12.89
CA ASP A 534 2.09 -22.86 -13.83
C ASP A 534 1.06 -22.99 -14.95
N ALA A 535 -0.21 -22.69 -14.65
CA ALA A 535 -1.23 -22.52 -15.67
C ALA A 535 -0.87 -21.38 -16.64
N CYS A 536 -0.39 -20.24 -16.14
CA CYS A 536 0.08 -19.14 -16.98
C CYS A 536 1.27 -19.56 -17.88
N ILE A 537 2.23 -20.34 -17.35
CA ILE A 537 3.33 -20.92 -18.15
C ILE A 537 2.76 -21.81 -19.27
N ALA A 538 1.84 -22.72 -18.92
CA ALA A 538 1.27 -23.67 -19.86
C ALA A 538 0.44 -22.99 -20.96
N ILE A 539 -0.38 -21.99 -20.61
CA ILE A 539 -1.16 -21.19 -21.57
C ILE A 539 -0.22 -20.46 -22.52
N ASN A 540 0.76 -19.74 -21.97
CA ASN A 540 1.70 -18.95 -22.75
C ASN A 540 2.50 -19.81 -23.74
N LYS A 541 2.84 -21.05 -23.35
CA LYS A 541 3.68 -21.93 -24.15
C LYS A 541 2.89 -22.80 -25.15
N PHE A 542 1.73 -23.31 -24.76
CA PHE A 542 1.03 -24.34 -25.52
C PHE A 542 -0.29 -23.87 -26.15
N VAL A 543 -0.85 -22.73 -25.74
CA VAL A 543 -2.15 -22.27 -26.24
C VAL A 543 -2.00 -20.99 -27.04
N THR A 544 -1.56 -19.93 -26.38
CA THR A 544 -1.41 -18.61 -27.00
C THR A 544 -0.42 -17.79 -26.18
N PRO A 545 0.42 -16.96 -26.82
CA PRO A 545 1.25 -16.00 -26.12
C PRO A 545 0.39 -15.11 -25.19
N LEU A 546 0.75 -15.08 -23.91
CA LEU A 546 0.06 -14.30 -22.89
C LEU A 546 0.73 -12.91 -22.80
N PRO A 547 -0.01 -11.80 -22.98
CA PRO A 547 0.54 -10.47 -22.77
C PRO A 547 1.10 -10.32 -21.34
N LEU A 548 2.33 -9.81 -21.22
CA LEU A 548 3.05 -9.69 -19.96
C LEU A 548 3.18 -11.03 -19.20
N ALA A 549 3.35 -12.16 -19.90
CA ALA A 549 3.49 -13.48 -19.28
C ALA A 549 4.51 -13.49 -18.12
N GLY A 550 5.68 -12.87 -18.31
CA GLY A 550 6.71 -12.79 -17.28
C GLY A 550 6.24 -12.12 -15.98
N LEU A 551 5.40 -11.08 -16.08
CA LEU A 551 4.78 -10.41 -14.93
C LEU A 551 3.88 -11.38 -14.17
N TRP A 552 2.92 -12.00 -14.87
CA TRP A 552 1.89 -12.83 -14.23
C TRP A 552 2.49 -14.11 -13.63
N ILE A 553 3.41 -14.75 -14.36
CA ILE A 553 4.09 -15.97 -13.93
C ILE A 553 4.91 -15.66 -12.66
N LEU A 554 5.82 -14.69 -12.70
CA LEU A 554 6.70 -14.44 -11.56
C LEU A 554 5.99 -13.81 -10.36
N ALA A 555 5.02 -12.92 -10.58
CA ALA A 555 4.27 -12.32 -9.47
C ALA A 555 3.51 -13.40 -8.68
N THR A 556 2.84 -14.32 -9.38
CA THR A 556 2.10 -15.42 -8.73
C THR A 556 3.06 -16.45 -8.13
N TYR A 557 4.11 -16.85 -8.85
CA TYR A 557 5.12 -17.80 -8.37
C TYR A 557 5.79 -17.34 -7.07
N TYR A 558 6.39 -16.14 -7.04
CA TYR A 558 7.07 -15.67 -5.83
C TYR A 558 6.09 -15.41 -4.69
N THR A 559 4.87 -14.95 -4.97
CA THR A 559 3.82 -14.82 -3.93
C THR A 559 3.54 -16.18 -3.29
N ALA A 560 3.36 -17.23 -4.10
CA ALA A 560 3.17 -18.58 -3.61
C ALA A 560 4.37 -19.07 -2.76
N GLN A 561 5.58 -18.92 -3.29
CA GLN A 561 6.80 -19.38 -2.62
C GLN A 561 7.02 -18.70 -1.27
N LEU A 562 6.89 -17.37 -1.21
CA LEU A 562 7.10 -16.60 0.02
C LEU A 562 6.00 -16.85 1.06
N LEU A 563 4.75 -17.04 0.63
CA LEU A 563 3.67 -17.45 1.53
C LEU A 563 3.92 -18.84 2.11
N ILE A 564 4.36 -19.80 1.29
CA ILE A 564 4.71 -21.14 1.78
C ILE A 564 5.88 -21.05 2.75
N ALA A 565 6.97 -20.35 2.41
CA ALA A 565 8.14 -20.20 3.27
C ALA A 565 7.81 -19.60 4.63
N ARG A 566 6.89 -18.63 4.69
CA ARG A 566 6.47 -17.95 5.92
C ARG A 566 5.48 -18.76 6.77
N HIS A 567 4.54 -19.44 6.13
CA HIS A 567 3.39 -20.04 6.82
C HIS A 567 3.47 -21.56 6.98
N ALA A 568 4.32 -22.26 6.22
CA ALA A 568 4.53 -23.68 6.42
C ALA A 568 5.11 -23.91 7.82
N ARG A 569 4.36 -24.63 8.67
CA ARG A 569 4.74 -24.98 10.03
C ARG A 569 4.39 -26.44 10.33
N PRO A 570 5.16 -27.12 11.21
CA PRO A 570 4.78 -28.43 11.72
C PRO A 570 3.38 -28.37 12.34
N ALA A 571 2.62 -29.46 12.24
CA ALA A 571 1.39 -29.57 13.03
C ALA A 571 1.80 -29.65 14.51
N HIS A 572 1.21 -28.80 15.37
CA HIS A 572 1.34 -29.03 16.81
C HIS A 572 0.67 -30.37 17.14
N PRO A 573 1.24 -31.19 18.05
CA PRO A 573 0.48 -32.30 18.59
C PRO A 573 -0.81 -31.74 19.20
N PRO A 574 -1.95 -32.43 19.06
CA PRO A 574 -3.17 -32.02 19.76
C PRO A 574 -2.85 -31.90 21.26
N ALA A 575 -3.27 -30.79 21.85
CA ALA A 575 -3.15 -30.51 23.28
C ALA A 575 -3.94 -31.53 24.11
#